data_AF-A0A336N9D3-F1
#
_entry.id   AF-A0A336N9D3-F1
#
_cell.length_a   1.000
_cell.length_b   1.000
_cell.length_c   1.000
_cell.angle_alpha   90.00
_cell.angle_beta   90.00
_cell.angle_gamma   90.00
#
_symmetry.space_group_name_H-M   'P 1'
#
loop_
_entity.id
_entity.type
_entity.pdbx_description
1 polymer ?
#
loop_
_entity_poly.entity_id
_entity_poly.type
_entity_poly.pdbx_seq_one_letter_code
_entity_poly.pdbx_strand_id
1 'polypeptide(L)' 'MGTNSYIASGKDGYKTFGHLFNDPKYEGTDTYLPDAESFIKFMKKNPRFEAFTTSNVKFNAASEALPKK' A
#
# COMPACT_ATOMS: atom_id res chain seq x y z
N MET A 1 9.13 2.57 -6.60
CA MET A 1 7.96 1.93 -5.96
C MET A 1 7.39 2.91 -4.94
N GLY A 2 6.07 3.14 -4.91
CA GLY A 2 5.43 4.01 -3.93
C GLY A 2 4.74 3.21 -2.85
N THR A 3 4.94 3.57 -1.59
CA THR A 3 4.26 2.97 -0.43
C THR A 3 4.14 4.00 0.70
N ASN A 4 3.34 3.72 1.74
CA ASN A 4 3.24 4.60 2.90
C ASN A 4 4.53 4.56 3.75
N SER A 5 4.82 5.66 4.45
CA SER A 5 6.04 5.81 5.26
C SER A 5 6.16 4.77 6.38
N TYR A 6 5.03 4.30 6.94
CA TYR A 6 5.02 3.30 7.99
C TYR A 6 5.65 1.97 7.53
N ILE A 7 5.19 1.38 6.43
CA ILE A 7 5.76 0.12 5.94
C ILE A 7 7.08 0.32 5.19
N ALA A 8 7.34 1.51 4.64
CA ALA A 8 8.65 1.86 4.09
C ALA A 8 9.76 1.75 5.15
N SER A 9 9.45 2.03 6.42
CA SER A 9 10.37 1.84 7.55
C SER A 9 10.53 0.38 8.03
N GLY A 10 9.91 -0.59 7.33
CA GLY A 10 10.04 -2.02 7.61
C GLY A 10 9.05 -2.59 8.63
N LYS A 11 8.00 -1.84 8.99
CA LYS A 11 6.93 -2.28 9.88
C LYS A 11 6.03 -3.34 9.21
N ASP A 12 5.12 -3.96 9.98
CA ASP A 12 4.23 -5.05 9.53
C ASP A 12 4.94 -6.23 8.85
N GLY A 13 6.19 -6.48 9.23
CA GLY A 13 6.98 -7.58 8.68
C GLY A 13 7.58 -7.32 7.30
N TYR A 14 7.49 -6.08 6.78
CA TYR A 14 8.10 -5.68 5.49
C TYR A 14 9.62 -5.49 5.61
N LYS A 15 10.34 -6.53 6.04
CA LYS A 15 11.79 -6.52 6.27
C LYS A 15 12.58 -5.99 5.08
N THR A 16 12.17 -6.33 3.86
CA THR A 16 12.78 -5.84 2.63
C THR A 16 12.83 -4.32 2.60
N PHE A 17 11.71 -3.61 2.84
CA PHE A 17 11.72 -2.15 2.84
C PHE A 17 12.59 -1.56 3.94
N GLY A 18 12.61 -2.17 5.14
CA GLY A 18 13.50 -1.75 6.22
C GLY A 18 14.98 -1.79 5.84
N HIS A 19 15.41 -2.78 5.03
CA HIS A 19 16.78 -2.85 4.53
C HIS A 19 17.09 -1.79 3.47
N LEU A 20 16.11 -1.45 2.62
CA LEU A 20 16.28 -0.47 1.54
C LEU A 20 16.27 0.98 2.05
N PHE A 21 15.55 1.25 3.15
CA PHE A 21 15.23 2.61 3.61
C PHE A 21 16.46 3.51 3.84
N ASN A 22 17.57 2.95 4.33
CA ASN A 22 18.78 3.71 4.65
C ASN A 22 19.94 3.49 3.66
N ASP A 23 19.75 2.66 2.65
CA ASP A 23 20.79 2.39 1.66
C ASP A 23 20.63 3.36 0.46
N PRO A 24 21.59 4.28 0.25
CA PRO A 24 21.50 5.31 -0.78
C PRO A 24 21.42 4.73 -2.20
N LYS A 25 21.81 3.46 -2.41
CA LYS A 25 21.65 2.76 -3.69
C LYS A 25 20.19 2.67 -4.14
N TYR A 26 19.25 2.66 -3.21
CA TYR A 26 17.82 2.44 -3.51
C TYR A 26 16.99 3.73 -3.47
N GLU A 27 17.64 4.88 -3.28
CA GLU A 27 17.05 6.22 -3.42
C GLU A 27 15.75 6.40 -2.62
N GLY A 28 15.67 5.79 -1.44
CA GLY A 28 14.53 5.91 -0.52
C GLY A 28 14.27 7.37 -0.15
N THR A 29 13.14 7.90 -0.58
CA THR A 29 12.77 9.32 -0.36
C THR A 29 11.37 9.42 0.22
N ASP A 30 11.24 10.06 1.37
CA ASP A 30 9.94 10.49 1.89
C ASP A 30 9.46 11.70 1.08
N THR A 31 8.29 11.59 0.47
CA THR A 31 7.71 12.67 -0.35
C THR A 31 7.04 13.75 0.50
N TYR A 32 6.83 13.49 1.79
CA TYR A 32 6.05 14.33 2.71
C TYR A 32 4.62 14.60 2.25
N LEU A 33 4.11 13.80 1.30
CA LEU A 33 2.72 13.88 0.85
C LEU A 33 1.83 13.12 1.85
N PRO A 34 0.90 13.81 2.52
CA PRO A 34 -0.04 13.14 3.41
C PRO A 34 -0.96 12.19 2.63
N ASP A 35 -1.34 11.10 3.28
CA ASP A 35 -2.30 10.12 2.76
C ASP A 35 -3.68 10.75 2.50
N ALA A 36 -4.19 11.56 3.42
CA ALA A 36 -5.48 12.22 3.32
C ALA A 36 -5.54 13.18 2.11
N GLU A 37 -4.48 13.98 1.91
CA GLU A 37 -4.36 14.89 0.76
C GLU A 37 -4.33 14.13 -0.56
N SER A 38 -3.68 12.97 -0.59
CA SER A 38 -3.65 12.09 -1.76
C SER A 38 -5.05 11.57 -2.10
N PHE A 39 -5.83 11.18 -1.09
CA PHE A 39 -7.22 10.76 -1.27
C PHE A 39 -8.13 11.92 -1.74
N ILE A 40 -7.97 13.12 -1.16
CA ILE A 40 -8.70 14.33 -1.59
C ILE A 40 -8.42 14.62 -3.07
N LYS A 41 -7.15 14.58 -3.49
CA LYS A 41 -6.77 14.77 -4.90
C LYS A 41 -7.38 13.71 -5.82
N PHE A 42 -7.46 12.46 -5.36
CA PHE A 42 -8.12 11.39 -6.10
C PHE A 42 -9.60 11.68 -6.33
N MET A 43 -10.34 12.09 -5.29
CA MET A 43 -11.77 12.41 -5.40
C MET A 43 -12.01 13.67 -6.24
N LYS A 44 -11.14 14.68 -6.14
CA LYS A 44 -11.19 15.88 -7.01
C LYS A 44 -11.01 15.52 -8.49
N LYS A 45 -10.13 14.56 -8.79
CA LYS A 45 -9.91 14.05 -10.15
C LYS A 45 -11.07 13.17 -10.65
N ASN A 46 -11.72 12.45 -9.74
CA ASN A 46 -12.80 11.51 -10.04
C ASN A 46 -14.09 11.91 -9.26
N PRO A 47 -14.73 13.03 -9.60
CA PRO A 47 -15.83 13.59 -8.80
C PRO A 47 -17.10 12.72 -8.79
N ARG A 48 -17.21 11.76 -9.71
CA ARG A 48 -18.28 10.75 -9.79
C ARG A 48 -17.68 9.36 -9.82
N PHE A 49 -16.88 9.06 -8.81
CA PHE A 49 -16.19 7.79 -8.72
C PHE A 49 -17.17 6.63 -8.50
N GLU A 50 -17.12 5.62 -9.36
CA GLU A 50 -17.75 4.32 -9.14
C GLU A 50 -16.78 3.39 -8.43
N ALA A 51 -17.26 2.73 -7.37
CA ALA A 51 -16.42 1.87 -6.56
C ALA A 51 -15.84 0.70 -7.38
N PHE A 52 -14.56 0.39 -7.14
CA PHE A 52 -13.95 -0.80 -7.73
C PHE A 52 -14.64 -2.08 -7.24
N THR A 53 -14.87 -3.02 -8.15
CA THR A 53 -15.47 -4.33 -7.84
C THR A 53 -14.43 -5.43 -7.63
N THR A 54 -13.14 -5.12 -7.83
CA THR A 54 -12.01 -6.04 -7.68
C THR A 54 -10.91 -5.40 -6.84
N SER A 55 -10.15 -6.23 -6.10
CA SER A 55 -9.07 -5.78 -5.19
C SER A 55 -7.65 -5.89 -5.76
N ASN A 56 -7.49 -6.31 -7.01
CA ASN A 56 -6.21 -6.65 -7.65
C ASN A 56 -5.44 -7.82 -7.02
N VAL A 57 -6.07 -8.62 -6.15
CA VAL A 57 -5.45 -9.80 -5.54
C VAL A 57 -6.35 -11.02 -5.73
N LYS A 58 -5.78 -12.11 -6.25
CA LYS A 58 -6.37 -13.46 -6.20
C LYS A 58 -5.57 -14.30 -5.21
N PHE A 59 -6.08 -14.44 -4.00
CA PHE A 59 -5.49 -15.33 -3.00
C PHE A 59 -6.27 -16.65 -2.98
N ASN A 60 -5.62 -17.72 -3.43
CA ASN A 60 -6.21 -19.06 -3.42
C ASN A 60 -6.00 -19.65 -2.01
N ALA A 61 -6.94 -19.37 -1.11
CA ALA A 61 -6.88 -19.84 0.27
C ALA A 61 -6.88 -21.37 0.35
N ALA A 62 -6.12 -21.92 1.30
CA ALA A 62 -6.25 -23.32 1.68
C ALA A 62 -7.67 -23.57 2.20
N SER A 63 -8.28 -24.69 1.80
CA SER A 63 -9.67 -25.03 2.10
C SER A 63 -10.00 -25.04 3.60
N GLU A 64 -9.01 -25.31 4.45
CA GLU A 64 -9.13 -25.36 5.91
C GLU A 64 -9.15 -23.99 6.59
N ALA A 65 -8.70 -22.94 5.89
CA ALA A 65 -8.63 -21.57 6.43
C ALA A 65 -9.90 -20.76 6.17
N LEU A 66 -10.88 -21.32 5.44
CA LEU A 66 -12.15 -20.66 5.20
C LEU A 66 -13.11 -20.93 6.37
N PRO A 67 -13.81 -19.89 6.87
CA PRO A 67 -14.83 -20.10 7.90
C PRO A 67 -15.87 -21.09 7.37
N LYS A 68 -16.16 -22.14 8.16
CA LYS A 68 -17.22 -23.10 7.84
C LYS A 68 -18.54 -22.33 7.80
N LYS A 69 -19.30 -22.52 6.72
CA LYS A 69 -20.65 -21.97 6.57
C LYS A 69 -21.60 -22.54 7.61
#